data_AF-A0A0B2ST90-F1
#
_entry.id   AF-A0A0B2ST90-F1
#
_cell.length_a   1.000
_cell.length_b   1.000
_cell.length_c   1.000
_cell.angle_alpha   90.00
_cell.angle_beta   90.00
_cell.angle_gamma   90.00
#
_symmetry.space_group_name_H-M   'P 1'
#
loop_
_entity.id
_entity.type
_entity.pdbx_description
1 polymer ?
#
loop_
_entity_poly.entity_id
_entity_poly.type
_entity_poly.pdbx_seq_one_letter_code
_entity_poly.pdbx_strand_id
1 'polypeptide(L)' 'MTTVFSMLQHSTCPEDLTFHFLSAHDDAPKLFSSIKSTFPYLKMKIDRFDSNRVRGKISKSI' A
#
# COMPACT_ATOMS: atom_id res chain seq x y z
N MET A 1 8.93 2.04 2.72
CA MET A 1 8.37 2.24 4.08
C MET A 1 8.36 3.69 4.54
N THR A 2 9.25 4.56 4.03
CA THR A 2 9.35 5.98 4.43
C THR A 2 8.04 6.77 4.29
N THR A 3 7.28 6.57 3.21
CA THR A 3 5.99 7.25 3.02
C THR A 3 4.94 6.88 4.07
N VAL A 4 4.84 5.59 4.42
CA VAL A 4 3.92 5.13 5.47
C VAL A 4 4.29 5.77 6.81
N PHE A 5 5.58 5.83 7.11
CA PHE A 5 6.09 6.45 8.33
C PHE A 5 5.79 7.95 8.39
N SER A 6 6.04 8.70 7.30
CA SER A 6 5.76 10.13 7.27
C SER A 6 4.27 10.43 7.43
N MET A 7 3.39 9.62 6.83
CA MET A 7 1.94 9.77 7.01
C MET A 7 1.53 9.54 8.46
N LEU A 8 2.06 8.51 9.12
CA LEU A 8 1.79 8.25 10.54
C LEU A 8 2.32 9.39 11.43
N GLN A 9 3.50 9.94 11.14
CA GLN A 9 4.13 11.00 11.93
C GLN A 9 3.39 12.35 11.83
N HIS A 10 2.80 12.65 10.67
CA HIS A 10 2.21 13.96 10.40
C HIS A 10 0.68 13.98 10.39
N SER A 11 0.02 12.85 10.66
CA SER A 11 -1.44 12.80 10.77
C SER A 11 -1.89 13.12 12.19
N THR A 12 -2.94 13.93 12.33
CA THR A 12 -3.51 14.32 13.63
C THR A 12 -4.19 13.15 14.37
N CYS A 13 -4.69 12.15 13.62
CA CYS A 13 -5.35 10.95 14.15
C CYS A 13 -4.86 9.71 13.37
N PRO A 14 -3.69 9.15 13.72
CA PRO A 14 -3.10 8.02 13.00
C PRO A 14 -3.88 6.71 13.16
N GLU A 15 -4.65 6.54 14.23
CA GLU A 15 -5.46 5.36 14.50
C GLU A 15 -6.65 5.16 13.54
N ASP A 16 -7.08 6.23 12.86
CA ASP A 16 -8.16 6.19 11.87
C ASP A 16 -7.65 5.97 10.44
N LEU A 17 -6.33 5.90 10.24
CA LEU A 17 -5.75 5.62 8.93
C LEU A 17 -5.87 4.13 8.57
N THR A 18 -6.38 3.86 7.37
CA THR A 18 -6.39 2.52 6.77
C THR A 18 -5.65 2.54 5.44
N PHE A 19 -4.68 1.64 5.29
CA PHE A 19 -3.83 1.57 4.11
C PHE A 19 -4.26 0.42 3.18
N HIS A 20 -4.54 0.74 1.92
CA HIS A 20 -4.78 -0.23 0.86
C HIS A 20 -3.58 -0.29 -0.07
N PHE A 21 -2.87 -1.42 -0.06
CA PHE A 21 -1.76 -1.68 -0.96
C PHE A 21 -2.23 -2.49 -2.16
N LEU A 22 -1.78 -2.10 -3.34
CA LEU A 22 -2.04 -2.81 -4.59
C LEU A 22 -0.76 -3.49 -5.06
N SER A 23 -0.80 -4.80 -5.27
CA SER A 23 0.34 -5.57 -5.80
C SER A 23 -0.01 -6.21 -7.13
N ALA A 24 0.80 -5.93 -8.16
CA ALA A 24 0.64 -6.54 -9.49
C ALA A 24 1.22 -7.96 -9.58
N HIS A 25 2.13 -8.31 -8.68
CA HIS A 25 2.81 -9.61 -8.63
C HIS A 25 2.38 -10.40 -7.39
N ASP A 26 2.66 -11.70 -7.40
CA ASP A 26 2.35 -12.63 -6.30
C ASP A 26 3.25 -12.42 -5.05
N ASP A 27 3.98 -11.31 -5.00
CA ASP A 27 4.87 -10.89 -3.92
C ASP A 27 4.11 -10.34 -2.70
N ALA A 28 2.77 -10.35 -2.75
CA ALA A 28 1.90 -9.84 -1.70
C ALA A 28 2.22 -10.39 -0.30
N PRO A 29 2.54 -11.69 -0.10
CA PRO A 29 2.91 -12.21 1.22
C PRO A 29 4.21 -11.59 1.77
N LYS A 30 5.21 -11.38 0.90
CA LYS A 30 6.49 -10.77 1.28
C LYS A 30 6.31 -9.30 1.63
N LEU A 31 5.50 -8.58 0.84
CA LEU A 31 5.12 -7.19 1.12
C LEU A 31 4.38 -7.09 2.46
N PHE A 32 3.41 -7.97 2.70
CA PHE A 32 2.67 -8.03 3.96
C PHE A 32 3.61 -8.24 5.15
N SER A 33 4.47 -9.25 5.08
CA SER A 33 5.45 -9.55 6.13
C SER A 33 6.35 -8.35 6.42
N SER A 34 6.83 -7.65 5.40
CA SER A 34 7.74 -6.52 5.56
C SER A 34 7.08 -5.28 6.17
N ILE A 35 5.84 -4.97 5.77
CA ILE A 35 5.10 -3.84 6.35
C ILE A 35 4.70 -4.19 7.78
N LYS A 36 4.22 -5.41 8.03
CA LYS A 36 3.75 -5.85 9.35
C LYS A 36 4.89 -5.93 10.38
N SER A 37 6.10 -6.32 9.97
CA SER A 37 7.27 -6.30 10.86
C SER A 37 7.71 -4.88 11.22
N THR A 38 7.55 -3.92 10.30
CA THR A 38 7.91 -2.51 10.52
C THR A 38 6.84 -1.75 11.31
N PHE A 39 5.56 -2.02 11.01
CA PHE A 39 4.41 -1.35 11.60
C PHE A 39 3.37 -2.38 12.08
N PRO A 40 3.57 -3.02 13.25
CA PRO A 40 2.72 -4.11 13.73
C PRO A 40 1.25 -3.70 13.92
N TYR A 41 1.00 -2.42 14.23
CA TYR A 41 -0.33 -1.89 14.53
C TYR A 41 -1.03 -1.27 13.32
N LEU A 42 -0.38 -1.26 12.15
CA LEU A 42 -0.95 -0.65 10.96
C LEU A 42 -2.16 -1.44 10.44
N LYS A 43 -3.30 -0.77 10.32
CA LYS A 43 -4.48 -1.30 9.63
C LYS A 43 -4.19 -1.28 8.13
N MET A 44 -3.98 -2.45 7.54
CA MET A 44 -3.68 -2.57 6.12
C MET A 44 -4.41 -3.71 5.43
N LYS A 45 -4.65 -3.54 4.14
CA LYS A 45 -5.11 -4.58 3.23
C LYS A 45 -4.20 -4.61 2.00
N ILE A 46 -3.92 -5.81 1.49
CA ILE A 46 -3.22 -5.98 0.21
C ILE A 46 -4.21 -6.58 -0.77
N ASP A 47 -4.47 -5.86 -1.85
CA ASP A 47 -5.37 -6.25 -2.92
C ASP A 47 -4.54 -6.55 -4.19
N ARG A 48 -4.94 -7.59 -4.94
CA ARG A 48 -4.30 -7.94 -6.22
C ARG A 48 -4.66 -6.89 -7.26
N PHE A 49 -3.65 -6.35 -7.92
CA PHE A 49 -3.81 -5.43 -9.03
C PHE A 49 -3.82 -6.19 -10.36
N ASP A 50 -4.95 -6.13 -11.06
CA ASP A 50 -5.06 -6.63 -12.43
C ASP A 50 -4.82 -5.48 -13.42
N SER A 51 -3.64 -5.49 -14.03
CA SER A 51 -3.23 -4.48 -15.02
C SER A 51 -4.12 -4.45 -16.26
N ASN A 52 -4.83 -5.55 -16.57
CA ASN A 52 -5.74 -5.58 -17.72
C ASN A 52 -6.93 -4.63 -17.54
N ARG A 53 -7.36 -4.33 -16.31
CA ARG A 53 -8.49 -3.44 -16.03
C ARG A 53 -8.23 -1.98 -16.44
N VAL A 54 -6.96 -1.59 -16.51
CA VAL A 54 -6.52 -0.22 -16.84
C VAL A 54 -5.67 -0.16 -18.12
N ARG A 55 -5.46 -1.30 -18.79
CA ARG A 55 -4.68 -1.38 -20.02
C ARG A 55 -5.30 -0.49 -21.09
N GLY A 56 -4.51 0.44 -21.63
CA GLY A 56 -4.95 1.41 -22.63
C GLY A 56 -5.80 2.57 -22.07
N LYS A 57 -6.04 2.64 -20.76
CA LYS A 57 -6.76 3.76 -20.11
C LYS A 57 -5.84 4.78 -19.44
N ILE A 58 -4.59 4.40 -19.20
CA ILE A 58 -3.58 5.28 -18.61
C ILE A 58 -2.76 5.87 -19.75
N SER A 59 -2.89 7.18 -20.00
CA SER A 59 -1.96 7.87 -20.89
C SER A 59 -0.58 7.86 -20.25
N LYS A 60 0.46 7.60 -21.04
CA LYS A 60 1.85 7.82 -20.60
C LYS A 60 2.09 9.32 -20.56
N SER A 61 1.66 9.99 -19.49
CA SER A 61 2.16 11.31 -19.14
C SER A 61 3.31 11.07 -18.16
N ILE A 62 4.52 11.36 -18.62
CA ILE A 62 5.77 11.35 -17.84
C ILE A 62 5.99 12.76 -17.33
#